data_AF-A0A923YPT9-F1
#
_entry.id   AF-A0A923YPT9-F1
#
_cell.length_a   1.000
_cell.length_b   1.000
_cell.length_c   1.000
_cell.angle_alpha   90.00
_cell.angle_beta   90.00
_cell.angle_gamma   90.00
#
_symmetry.space_group_name_H-M   'P 1'
#
loop_
_entity.id
_entity.type
_entity.pdbx_description
1 polymer ?
#
loop_
_entity_poly.entity_id
_entity_poly.type
_entity_poly.pdbx_seq_one_letter_code
_entity_poly.pdbx_strand_id
1 'polypeptide(L)' 'TELATAPAPADRAAAQAIMAMLPFDRPPLYARIDMVRLDDGTLALIETEMIEPYLYPEQDAGFGARMAEALLRRLQ' A
#
# COMPACT_ATOMS: atom_id res chain seq x y z
N THR A 1 -6.05 -18.20 -5.11
CA THR A 1 -6.78 -16.92 -5.20
C THR A 1 -6.40 -16.08 -4.01
N GLU A 2 -6.01 -14.84 -4.23
CA GLU A 2 -5.76 -13.87 -3.16
C GLU A 2 -7.10 -13.35 -2.62
N LEU A 3 -7.17 -13.13 -1.30
CA LEU A 3 -8.39 -12.70 -0.62
C LEU A 3 -8.13 -11.39 0.11
N ALA A 4 -9.08 -10.46 -0.01
CA ALA A 4 -9.05 -9.23 0.76
C ALA A 4 -9.10 -9.51 2.26
N THR A 5 -8.37 -8.72 3.03
CA THR A 5 -8.39 -8.77 4.50
C THR A 5 -8.70 -7.38 5.06
N ALA A 6 -9.27 -7.31 6.25
CA ALA A 6 -9.40 -6.07 7.01
C ALA A 6 -8.22 -6.00 8.00
N PRO A 7 -7.12 -5.29 7.68
CA PRO A 7 -5.97 -5.23 8.57
C PRO A 7 -6.31 -4.52 9.88
N ALA A 8 -5.67 -4.94 10.97
CA ALA A 8 -5.80 -4.21 12.23
C ALA A 8 -5.25 -2.77 12.06
N PRO A 9 -5.75 -1.79 12.83
CA PRO A 9 -5.27 -0.40 12.73
C PRO A 9 -3.74 -0.27 12.90
N ALA A 10 -3.14 -1.08 13.77
CA ALA A 10 -1.69 -1.11 13.99
C ALA A 10 -0.92 -1.63 12.77
N ASP A 11 -1.44 -2.65 12.08
CA ASP A 11 -0.83 -3.19 10.87
C ASP A 11 -0.82 -2.14 9.75
N ARG A 12 -1.94 -1.43 9.59
CA ARG A 12 -2.05 -0.32 8.62
C ARG A 12 -1.09 0.82 8.96
N ALA A 13 -0.95 1.17 10.24
CA ALA A 13 -0.03 2.21 10.69
C ALA A 13 1.44 1.85 10.41
N ALA A 14 1.82 0.58 10.58
CA ALA A 14 3.17 0.11 10.27
C ALA A 14 3.50 0.28 8.77
N ALA A 15 2.60 -0.11 7.88
CA ALA A 15 2.78 0.09 6.44
C ALA A 15 2.84 1.59 6.05
N GLN A 16 2.02 2.43 6.69
CA GLN A 16 2.03 3.89 6.48
C GLN A 16 3.33 4.54 6.96
N ALA A 17 3.93 4.06 8.04
CA ALA A 17 5.21 4.57 8.52
C ALA A 17 6.32 4.35 7.48
N ILE A 18 6.33 3.21 6.79
CA ILE A 18 7.28 2.92 5.70
C ILE A 18 7.06 3.87 4.52
N MET A 19 5.81 4.07 4.11
CA MET A 19 5.46 5.04 3.05
C MET A 19 5.97 6.46 3.38
N ALA A 20 5.90 6.86 4.65
CA ALA A 20 6.38 8.17 5.12
C ALA A 20 7.91 8.30 5.18
N MET A 21 8.66 7.20 5.17
CA MET A 21 10.13 7.21 5.11
C MET A 21 10.68 7.42 3.70
N LEU A 22 9.84 7.29 2.66
CA LEU A 22 10.27 7.42 1.28
C LEU A 22 10.76 8.85 0.99
N PRO A 23 11.94 9.04 0.36
CA PRO A 23 12.62 10.33 0.28
C PRO A 23 12.10 11.20 -0.89
N PHE A 24 10.78 11.40 -0.95
CA PHE A 24 10.13 12.22 -1.99
C PHE A 24 9.45 13.44 -1.37
N ASP A 25 9.63 14.61 -2.00
CA ASP A 25 8.99 15.86 -1.58
C ASP A 25 7.46 15.79 -1.60
N ARG A 26 6.91 14.88 -2.42
CA ARG A 26 5.49 14.56 -2.49
C ARG A 26 5.30 13.06 -2.32
N PRO A 27 4.32 12.61 -1.51
CA PRO A 27 4.02 11.19 -1.38
C PRO A 27 3.77 10.54 -2.76
N PRO A 28 4.31 9.32 -3.00
CA PRO A 28 4.03 8.61 -4.24
C PRO A 28 2.53 8.33 -4.39
N LEU A 29 2.06 8.25 -5.64
CA LEU A 29 0.64 8.00 -5.93
C LEU A 29 0.20 6.65 -5.37
N TYR A 30 1.08 5.66 -5.46
CA TYR A 30 0.92 4.32 -4.93
C TYR A 30 2.29 3.73 -4.57
N ALA A 31 2.27 2.74 -3.68
CA ALA A 31 3.33 1.78 -3.44
C ALA A 31 2.68 0.52 -2.87
N ARG A 32 3.25 -0.66 -3.11
CA ARG A 32 2.89 -1.87 -2.38
C ARG A 32 3.94 -2.11 -1.29
N ILE A 33 3.47 -2.27 -0.06
CA ILE A 33 4.31 -2.50 1.11
C ILE A 33 4.08 -3.92 1.56
N ASP A 34 5.01 -4.81 1.22
CA ASP A 34 4.88 -6.22 1.54
C ASP A 34 5.56 -6.48 2.88
N MET A 35 4.82 -7.09 3.80
CA MET A 35 5.23 -7.26 5.18
C MET A 35 4.97 -8.69 5.65
N VAL A 36 5.78 -9.16 6.59
CA VAL A 36 5.61 -10.44 7.26
C VAL A 36 5.51 -10.23 8.76
N ARG A 37 4.72 -11.07 9.43
CA ARG A 37 4.63 -11.07 10.88
C ARG A 37 5.75 -11.94 11.46
N LEU A 38 6.53 -11.38 12.36
CA LEU A 38 7.54 -12.09 13.14
C LEU A 38 6.90 -12.89 14.29
N ASP A 39 7.68 -13.74 14.94
CA ASP A 39 7.21 -14.60 16.05
C ASP A 39 6.67 -13.79 17.25
N ASP A 40 7.14 -12.56 17.44
CA ASP A 40 6.67 -11.64 18.48
C ASP A 40 5.40 -10.86 18.08
N GLY A 41 4.87 -11.10 16.88
CA GLY A 41 3.69 -10.45 16.34
C GLY A 41 3.96 -9.13 15.62
N THR A 42 5.20 -8.63 15.61
CA THR A 42 5.58 -7.38 14.91
C THR A 42 5.57 -7.59 13.40
N LEU A 43 5.12 -6.58 12.63
CA LEU A 43 5.27 -6.59 11.18
C LEU A 43 6.67 -6.09 10.78
N ALA A 44 7.38 -6.88 9.98
CA ALA A 44 8.64 -6.53 9.34
C ALA A 44 8.44 -6.31 7.84
N LEU A 45 9.13 -5.32 7.28
CA LEU A 45 9.15 -5.03 5.84
C LEU A 45 9.92 -6.14 5.08
N ILE A 46 9.31 -6.68 4.03
CA ILE A 46 9.98 -7.51 3.02
C ILE A 46 10.44 -6.62 1.87
N GLU A 47 9.51 -5.91 1.24
CA GLU A 47 9.79 -5.08 0.07
C GLU A 47 8.83 -3.89 -0.07
N THR A 48 9.26 -2.89 -0.83
CA THR A 48 8.45 -1.74 -1.24
C THR A 48 8.50 -1.61 -2.75
N GLU A 49 7.42 -1.97 -3.42
CA GLU A 49 7.29 -1.90 -4.87
C GLU A 49 6.63 -0.58 -5.29
N MET A 50 7.32 0.20 -6.14
CA MET A 50 6.85 1.54 -6.55
C MET A 50 6.71 1.75 -8.05
N ILE A 51 7.30 0.88 -8.87
CA ILE A 51 7.35 1.06 -10.33
C ILE A 51 6.20 0.31 -10.99
N GLU A 52 6.08 -0.99 -10.71
CA GLU A 52 5.10 -1.86 -11.36
C GLU A 52 4.44 -2.88 -10.40
N PRO A 53 3.90 -2.44 -9.25
CA PRO A 53 3.26 -3.37 -8.33
C PRO A 53 1.95 -3.92 -8.88
N TYR A 54 1.69 -5.20 -8.61
CA TYR A 54 0.34 -5.74 -8.69
C TYR A 54 -0.45 -5.29 -7.45
N LEU A 55 -1.37 -4.33 -7.62
CA LEU A 55 -2.14 -3.67 -6.55
C LEU A 55 -3.49 -4.37 -6.21
N TYR A 56 -3.64 -5.64 -6.58
CA TYR A 56 -4.84 -6.44 -6.28
C TYR A 56 -6.17 -5.81 -6.78
N PRO A 57 -6.28 -5.38 -8.06
CA PRO A 57 -7.48 -4.72 -8.57
C PRO A 57 -8.72 -5.62 -8.59
N GLU A 58 -8.56 -6.94 -8.62
CA GLU A 58 -9.66 -7.90 -8.63
C GLU A 58 -10.29 -8.09 -7.24
N GLN A 59 -9.54 -7.78 -6.17
CA GLN A 59 -9.95 -7.96 -4.78
C GLN A 59 -10.74 -6.77 -4.23
N ASP A 60 -10.88 -5.68 -5.01
CA ASP A 60 -11.66 -4.50 -4.64
C ASP A 60 -12.37 -3.90 -5.85
N ALA A 61 -13.69 -4.08 -5.91
CA ALA A 61 -14.54 -3.55 -6.98
C ALA A 61 -14.46 -2.02 -7.14
N GLY A 62 -14.04 -1.28 -6.10
CA GLY A 62 -13.87 0.17 -6.12
C GLY A 62 -12.46 0.63 -6.50
N PHE A 63 -11.50 -0.27 -6.73
CA PHE A 63 -10.11 0.08 -7.01
C PHE A 63 -9.96 1.02 -8.20
N GLY A 64 -10.57 0.68 -9.34
CA GLY A 64 -10.42 1.45 -10.59
C GLY A 64 -10.86 2.91 -10.43
N ALA A 65 -12.00 3.14 -9.77
CA ALA A 65 -12.51 4.49 -9.52
C ALA A 65 -11.55 5.31 -8.62
N ARG A 66 -11.07 4.73 -7.52
CA ARG A 66 -10.14 5.43 -6.60
C ARG A 66 -8.79 5.72 -7.24
N MET A 67 -8.28 4.79 -8.06
CA MET A 67 -7.03 4.97 -8.79
C MET A 67 -7.16 6.09 -9.82
N ALA A 68 -8.25 6.12 -10.59
CA ALA A 68 -8.53 7.19 -11.55
C ALA A 68 -8.64 8.56 -10.85
N GLU A 69 -9.36 8.64 -9.73
CA GLU A 69 -9.51 9.87 -8.95
C GLU A 69 -8.16 10.37 -8.39
N ALA A 70 -7.34 9.46 -7.85
CA ALA A 70 -6.02 9.81 -7.34
C ALA A 70 -5.08 10.28 -8.45
N LEU A 71 -5.14 9.68 -9.65
CA LEU A 71 -4.37 10.10 -10.81
C LEU A 71 -4.79 11.49 -11.29
N LEU A 72 -6.10 11.77 -11.38
CA LEU A 72 -6.60 13.09 -11.77
C LEU A 72 -6.12 14.17 -10.81
N ARG A 73 -6.18 13.93 -9.49
CA ARG A 73 -5.61 14.85 -8.48
C ARG A 73 -4.12 15.10 -8.64
N ARG A 74 -3.37 14.16 -9.20
CA ARG A 74 -1.92 14.29 -9.39
C ARG A 74 -1.55 15.09 -10.64
N LEU A 75 -2.44 15.11 -11.64
CA LEU A 75 -2.26 15.80 -12.92
C LEU A 75 -2.77 17.24 -12.89
N GLN A 76 -3.58 17.60 -11.89
CA GLN A 76 -4.02 18.96 -11.60
C GLN A 76 -2.96 19.73 -10.81
#